data_AF-A0A0F9FKG4-F1
#
_entry.id   AF-A0A0F9FKG4-F1
#
_cell.length_a   1.000
_cell.length_b   1.000
_cell.length_c   1.000
_cell.angle_alpha   90.00
_cell.angle_beta   90.00
_cell.angle_gamma   90.00
#
_symmetry.space_group_name_H-M   'P 1'
#
loop_
_entity.id
_entity.type
_entity.pdbx_description
1 polymer ?
#
loop_
_entity_poly.entity_id
_entity_poly.type
_entity_poly.pdbx_seq_one_letter_code
_entity_poly.pdbx_strand_id
1 'polypeptide(L)'
;MNKKTISWKEFRDLTKQLGSKLVERGKWSMVKSIYGIPRGGQYVALMLSELYDIPLTNKIDKNTLVVDDIADSGKTLTEYHGLGCGV
;
A
#
# COMPACT_ATOMS: atom_id res chain seq x y z
N MET A 1 -2.91 -26.75 -10.71
CA MET A 1 -2.70 -25.79 -9.61
C MET A 1 -1.85 -24.64 -10.15
N ASN A 2 -2.44 -23.50 -10.47
CA ASN A 2 -1.72 -22.34 -11.03
C ASN A 2 -1.18 -21.47 -9.89
N LYS A 3 -0.01 -21.84 -9.36
CA LYS A 3 0.74 -20.99 -8.43
C LYS A 3 1.69 -20.11 -9.22
N LYS A 4 1.64 -18.80 -9.01
CA LYS A 4 2.65 -17.86 -9.50
C LYS A 4 3.51 -17.44 -8.33
N THR A 5 4.80 -17.73 -8.41
CA THR A 5 5.80 -17.24 -7.46
C THR A 5 6.42 -15.96 -8.00
N ILE A 6 6.64 -14.98 -7.13
CA ILE A 6 7.39 -13.76 -7.44
C ILE A 6 8.66 -13.74 -6.59
N SER A 7 9.77 -13.28 -7.19
CA SER A 7 11.01 -13.01 -6.48
C SER A 7 10.91 -11.71 -5.67
N TRP A 8 11.81 -11.52 -4.70
CA TRP A 8 11.91 -10.26 -3.95
C TRP A 8 12.21 -9.06 -4.85
N LYS A 9 12.99 -9.26 -5.92
CA LYS A 9 13.25 -8.23 -6.91
C LYS A 9 11.96 -7.84 -7.64
N GLU A 10 11.19 -8.82 -8.11
CA GLU A 10 9.90 -8.55 -8.77
C GLU A 10 8.91 -7.88 -7.82
N PHE A 11 8.85 -8.32 -6.57
CA PHE A 11 8.03 -7.67 -5.54
C PHE A 11 8.41 -6.19 -5.40
N ARG A 12 9.70 -5.87 -5.22
CA ARG A 12 10.19 -4.48 -5.14
C ARG A 12 9.86 -3.67 -6.40
N ASP A 13 10.06 -4.25 -7.59
CA ASP A 13 9.79 -3.59 -8.86
C ASP A 13 8.28 -3.32 -9.06
N LEU A 14 7.42 -4.25 -8.64
CA LEU A 14 5.97 -4.08 -8.66
C LEU A 14 5.49 -3.04 -7.64
N THR A 15 6.04 -3.03 -6.43
CA THR A 15 5.72 -2.02 -5.42
C THR A 15 6.18 -0.62 -5.85
N LYS A 16 7.34 -0.51 -6.51
CA LYS A 16 7.79 0.74 -7.13
C LYS A 16 6.82 1.20 -8.22
N GLN A 17 6.33 0.30 -9.07
CA GLN A 17 5.32 0.65 -10.07
C GLN A 17 4.00 1.14 -9.43
N LEU A 18 3.60 0.55 -8.30
CA LEU A 18 2.43 1.01 -7.54
C LEU A 18 2.60 2.45 -7.04
N GLY A 19 3.75 2.74 -6.42
CA GLY A 19 4.06 4.10 -5.95
C GLY A 19 4.14 5.11 -7.09
N SER A 20 4.78 4.77 -8.22
CA SER A 20 4.84 5.65 -9.40
C SER A 20 3.46 6.01 -9.94
N LYS A 21 2.51 5.07 -9.98
CA LYS A 21 1.12 5.37 -10.39
C LYS A 21 0.43 6.37 -9.47
N LEU A 22 0.75 6.36 -8.17
CA LEU A 22 0.20 7.32 -7.21
C LEU A 22 0.84 8.72 -7.39
N VAL A 23 2.12 8.78 -7.76
CA VAL A 23 2.82 10.02 -8.15
C VAL A 23 2.21 10.61 -9.41
N GLU A 24 2.06 9.81 -10.47
CA GLU A 24 1.47 10.21 -11.75
C GLU A 24 0.05 10.76 -11.60
N ARG A 25 -0.73 10.20 -10.66
CA ARG A 25 -2.09 10.66 -10.35
C ARG A 25 -2.13 11.90 -9.45
N GLY A 26 -0.99 12.46 -9.08
CA GLY A 26 -0.88 13.63 -8.19
C GLY A 26 -1.38 13.37 -6.77
N LYS A 27 -1.47 12.10 -6.34
CA LYS A 27 -1.94 11.73 -4.99
C LYS A 27 -0.81 11.60 -3.98
N TRP A 28 0.41 11.39 -4.46
CA TRP A 28 1.58 11.14 -3.61
C TRP A 28 1.89 12.28 -2.63
N SER A 29 1.75 13.54 -3.06
CA SER A 29 2.03 14.72 -2.22
C SER A 29 1.14 14.83 -0.98
N MET A 30 -0.01 14.14 -0.96
CA MET A 30 -0.92 14.12 0.19
C MET A 30 -0.59 12.99 1.18
N VAL A 31 0.24 12.02 0.78
CA VAL A 31 0.58 10.86 1.60
C VAL A 31 1.71 11.26 2.56
N LYS A 32 1.44 11.19 3.86
CA LYS A 32 2.39 11.51 4.94
C LYS A 32 2.77 10.29 5.77
N SER A 33 1.99 9.22 5.69
CA SER A 33 2.25 7.96 6.39
C SER A 33 1.64 6.79 5.63
N ILE A 34 2.11 5.58 5.91
CA ILE A 34 1.59 4.35 5.31
C ILE A 34 1.13 3.39 6.42
N TYR A 35 -0.08 2.87 6.27
CA TYR A 35 -0.63 1.83 7.13
C TYR A 35 -0.81 0.54 6.33
N GLY A 36 -0.12 -0.52 6.73
CA GLY A 36 -0.30 -1.85 6.15
C GLY A 36 -1.31 -2.66 6.95
N ILE A 37 -2.37 -3.12 6.30
CA ILE A 37 -3.39 -3.96 6.93
C ILE A 37 -2.73 -5.26 7.42
N PRO A 38 -2.77 -5.56 8.73
CA PRO A 38 -2.13 -6.77 9.24
C PRO A 38 -2.84 -8.04 8.78
N ARG A 39 -2.11 -9.12 8.45
CA ARG A 39 -0.64 -9.26 8.47
C ARG A 39 -0.02 -8.98 7.09
N GLY A 40 -0.73 -9.28 6.00
CA GLY A 40 -0.18 -9.30 4.65
C GLY A 40 0.28 -7.93 4.14
N GLY A 41 -0.56 -6.91 4.31
CA GLY A 41 -0.27 -5.55 3.83
C GLY A 41 0.98 -4.90 4.43
N GLN A 42 1.50 -5.42 5.55
CA GLN A 42 2.71 -4.88 6.21
C GLN A 42 3.94 -4.93 5.30
N TYR A 43 4.09 -5.96 4.47
CA TYR A 43 5.23 -6.09 3.56
C TYR A 43 5.18 -5.05 2.43
N VAL A 44 3.98 -4.78 1.91
CA VAL A 44 3.78 -3.73 0.89
C VAL A 44 4.03 -2.36 1.51
N ALA A 45 3.53 -2.12 2.72
CA ALA A 45 3.74 -0.87 3.44
C ALA A 45 5.23 -0.61 3.70
N LEU A 46 5.95 -1.61 4.20
CA LEU A 46 7.39 -1.52 4.47
C LEU A 46 8.18 -1.22 3.19
N MET A 47 7.87 -1.90 2.08
CA MET A 47 8.56 -1.70 0.81
C MET A 47 8.30 -0.31 0.22
N LEU A 48 7.06 0.20 0.29
CA LEU A 48 6.76 1.59 -0.11
C LEU A 48 7.44 2.61 0.80
N SER A 49 7.47 2.35 2.11
CA SER A 49 8.16 3.20 3.09
C SER A 49 9.64 3.35 2.75
N GLU A 50 10.34 2.23 2.48
CA GLU A 50 11.75 2.22 2.07
C GLU A 50 11.97 2.93 0.72
N LEU A 51 11.13 2.66 -0.28
CA LEU A 51 11.32 3.18 -1.64
C LEU A 51 11.14 4.70 -1.76
N TYR A 52 10.33 5.30 -0.88
CA TYR A 52 9.90 6.69 -1.03
C TYR A 52 10.08 7.54 0.23
N ASP A 53 10.73 7.00 1.26
CA ASP A 53 11.03 7.71 2.52
C ASP A 53 9.77 8.27 3.23
N ILE A 54 8.72 7.44 3.31
CA ILE A 54 7.47 7.78 4.01
C ILE A 54 7.36 6.91 5.27
N PRO A 55 7.07 7.47 6.46
CA PRO A 55 6.99 6.70 7.69
C PRO A 55 5.80 5.74 7.71
N LEU A 56 6.00 4.58 8.34
CA LEU A 56 4.91 3.68 8.73
C LEU A 56 4.13 4.28 9.92
N THR A 57 2.84 3.99 10.01
CA THR A 57 1.98 4.41 11.12
C THR A 57 1.10 3.27 11.60
N ASN A 58 0.70 3.33 12.87
CA ASN A 58 -0.38 2.52 13.46
C ASN A 58 -1.66 3.35 13.68
N LYS A 59 -1.63 4.65 13.35
CA LYS A 59 -2.76 5.57 13.42
C LYS A 59 -3.09 6.05 12.02
N ILE A 60 -4.31 5.80 11.59
CA ILE A 60 -4.76 6.16 10.24
C ILE A 60 -5.42 7.53 10.30
N ASP A 61 -5.01 8.43 9.41
CA ASP A 61 -5.67 9.71 9.17
C ASP A 61 -5.84 9.97 7.66
N LYS A 62 -6.44 11.12 7.31
CA LYS A 62 -6.72 11.52 5.92
C LYS A 62 -5.50 11.60 4.99
N ASN A 63 -4.29 11.61 5.55
CA ASN A 63 -3.01 11.66 4.86
C ASN A 63 -2.27 10.30 4.95
N THR A 64 -2.92 9.25 5.46
CA THR A 64 -2.39 7.89 5.48
C THR A 64 -2.78 7.12 4.22
N LEU A 65 -1.80 6.51 3.56
CA LEU A 65 -2.04 5.52 2.52
C LEU A 65 -2.27 4.15 3.18
N VAL A 66 -3.49 3.62 3.04
CA VAL A 66 -3.83 2.25 3.49
C VAL A 66 -3.50 1.26 2.39
N VAL A 67 -2.73 0.21 2.70
CA VAL A 67 -2.31 -0.82 1.75
C VAL A 67 -2.59 -2.23 2.25
N ASP A 68 -2.91 -3.11 1.31
CA ASP A 68 -3.13 -4.55 1.53
C ASP A 68 -2.27 -5.36 0.57
N ASP A 69 -2.01 -6.63 0.88
CA ASP A 69 -1.27 -7.52 -0.02
C ASP A 69 -2.14 -8.06 -1.16
N ILE A 70 -3.44 -8.22 -0.92
CA ILE A 70 -4.40 -8.67 -1.93
C ILE A 70 -5.78 -8.05 -1.76
N ALA A 71 -6.25 -7.38 -2.81
CA ALA A 71 -7.64 -6.94 -2.92
C ALA A 71 -8.42 -7.96 -3.75
N ASP A 72 -9.11 -8.90 -3.08
CA ASP A 72 -9.95 -9.90 -3.74
C ASP A 72 -11.43 -9.45 -3.78
N SER A 73 -12.20 -9.72 -2.73
CA SER A 73 -13.59 -9.24 -2.62
C SER A 73 -13.73 -7.75 -2.27
N GLY A 74 -12.64 -7.10 -1.85
CA GLY A 74 -12.62 -5.70 -1.40
C GLY A 74 -13.12 -5.46 0.03
N LYS A 75 -13.77 -6.44 0.68
CA LYS A 75 -14.36 -6.30 2.02
C LYS A 75 -13.39 -5.74 3.07
N THR A 76 -12.15 -6.23 3.09
CA THR A 76 -11.11 -5.76 4.01
C THR A 76 -10.84 -4.26 3.84
N LEU A 77 -10.78 -3.77 2.60
CA LEU A 77 -10.49 -2.36 2.32
C LEU A 77 -11.67 -1.45 2.68
N THR A 78 -12.91 -1.94 2.58
CA THR A 78 -14.12 -1.18 2.92
C THR A 78 -14.15 -0.77 4.39
N GLU A 79 -13.55 -1.56 5.29
CA GLU A 79 -13.41 -1.20 6.73
C GLU A 79 -12.57 0.08 6.94
N TYR A 80 -11.79 0.48 5.93
CA TYR A 80 -10.91 1.66 5.95
C TYR A 80 -11.39 2.77 5.01
N HIS A 81 -12.62 2.67 4.48
CA HIS A 81 -13.20 3.70 3.62
C HIS A 81 -13.27 5.05 4.34
N GLY A 82 -12.80 6.12 3.68
CA GLY A 82 -12.80 7.48 4.22
C GLY A 82 -11.74 7.75 5.29
N LEU A 83 -11.03 6.72 5.76
CA LEU A 83 -9.91 6.85 6.70
C LEU A 83 -8.55 6.95 6.01
N GLY A 84 -8.48 6.70 4.70
CA GLY A 84 -7.23 6.59 3.94
C GLY A 84 -7.35 5.63 2.75
N CYS A 85 -8.47 4.90 2.68
CA CYS A 85 -8.89 4.12 1.52
C CYS A 85 -10.06 4.80 0.81
N GLY A 86 -10.03 4.82 -0.53
CA GLY A 86 -11.04 5.46 -1.38
C GLY A 86 -11.96 4.48 -2.12
N VAL A 87 -11.98 3.21 -1.71
CA VAL A 87 -12.77 2.13 -2.32
C VAL A 87 -14.22 2.17 -1.91
#